data_AF-A0A428P0I2-F1
#
_entry.id   AF-A0A428P0I2-F1
#
_cell.length_a   1.000
_cell.length_b   1.000
_cell.length_c   1.000
_cell.angle_alpha   90.00
_cell.angle_beta   90.00
_cell.angle_gamma   90.00
#
_symmetry.space_group_name_H-M   'P 1'
#
loop_
_entity.id
_entity.type
_entity.pdbx_description
1 polymer ?
#
loop_
_entity_poly.entity_id
_entity_poly.type
_entity_poly.pdbx_seq_one_letter_code
_entity_poly.pdbx_strand_id
1 'polypeptide(L)'
;MEPQRSAESKLDDVVHRFLDEYFKLSDIRERTTEYVNMFTEDAAFILDSQPCKGTEAHDTRRIRRNNPGQVEIHGSVDLELLDGQKKTLVFTSKGHLTTVESEWGYRWDSYQVFINLAALT
;
A
#
# COMPACT_ATOMS: atom_id res chain seq x y z
N MET A 1 -11.61 31.21 18.24
CA MET A 1 -12.09 29.84 17.92
C MET A 1 -12.08 29.70 16.42
N GLU A 2 -11.02 29.12 15.87
CA GLU A 2 -10.97 28.79 14.45
C GLU A 2 -11.66 27.43 14.22
N PRO A 3 -12.51 27.29 13.21
CA PRO A 3 -13.08 26.01 12.86
C PRO A 3 -12.04 25.18 12.10
N GLN A 4 -11.48 24.16 12.76
CA GLN A 4 -10.89 23.03 12.07
C GLN A 4 -12.00 22.34 11.25
N ARG A 5 -11.89 22.36 9.92
CA ARG A 5 -12.78 21.60 9.03
C ARG A 5 -11.99 20.92 7.92
N SER A 6 -11.69 19.65 8.18
CA SER A 6 -11.63 18.51 7.24
C SER A 6 -11.12 18.77 5.83
N ALA A 7 -9.81 18.66 5.63
CA ALA A 7 -9.26 18.29 4.33
C ALA A 7 -9.37 16.77 4.17
N GLU A 8 -10.57 16.26 3.85
CA GLU A 8 -10.67 14.98 3.17
C GLU A 8 -10.06 15.18 1.77
N SER A 9 -8.79 14.81 1.62
CA SER A 9 -8.10 14.87 0.34
C SER A 9 -8.82 13.94 -0.64
N LYS A 10 -9.54 14.50 -1.62
CA LYS A 10 -9.90 13.74 -2.83
C LYS A 10 -8.62 13.14 -3.38
N LEU A 11 -8.46 11.82 -3.23
CA LEU A 11 -7.37 11.13 -3.88
C LEU A 11 -7.63 11.25 -5.38
N ASP A 12 -6.64 11.74 -6.12
CA ASP A 12 -6.66 11.82 -7.57
C ASP A 12 -7.10 10.47 -8.18
N ASP A 13 -8.09 10.48 -9.07
CA ASP A 13 -8.65 9.30 -9.73
C ASP A 13 -7.55 8.44 -10.39
N VAL A 14 -6.47 9.08 -10.84
CA VAL A 14 -5.31 8.40 -11.43
C VAL A 14 -4.53 7.59 -10.39
N VAL A 15 -4.35 8.12 -9.17
CA VAL A 15 -3.69 7.39 -8.08
C VAL A 15 -4.55 6.24 -7.58
N HIS A 16 -5.87 6.43 -7.52
CA HIS A 16 -6.79 5.33 -7.22
C HIS A 16 -6.67 4.19 -8.23
N ARG A 17 -6.64 4.53 -9.53
CA ARG A 17 -6.47 3.54 -10.60
C ARG A 17 -5.13 2.83 -10.53
N PHE A 18 -4.04 3.57 -10.29
CA PHE A 18 -2.70 3.00 -10.11
C PHE A 18 -2.69 1.97 -8.97
N LEU A 19 -3.24 2.33 -7.81
CA LEU A 19 -3.28 1.43 -6.64
C LEU A 19 -4.18 0.21 -6.88
N ASP A 20 -5.32 0.39 -7.55
CA ASP A 20 -6.22 -0.71 -7.89
C ASP A 20 -5.53 -1.74 -8.81
N GLU A 21 -4.85 -1.28 -9.86
CA GLU A 21 -4.06 -2.15 -10.74
C GLU A 21 -2.88 -2.79 -10.02
N TYR A 22 -2.18 -2.05 -9.14
CA TYR A 22 -1.09 -2.58 -8.33
C TYR A 22 -1.51 -3.77 -7.48
N PHE A 23 -2.62 -3.67 -6.75
CA PHE A 23 -3.12 -4.77 -5.92
C PHE A 23 -3.66 -5.95 -6.75
N LYS A 24 -4.27 -5.68 -7.91
CA LYS A 24 -4.68 -6.78 -8.82
C LYS A 24 -3.48 -7.56 -9.35
N LEU A 25 -2.41 -6.85 -9.72
CA LEU A 25 -1.20 -7.47 -10.24
C LEU A 25 -0.44 -8.23 -9.16
N SER A 26 -0.43 -7.76 -7.91
CA SER A 26 0.25 -8.45 -6.81
C SER A 26 -0.33 -9.83 -6.52
N ASP A 27 -1.62 -10.04 -6.80
CA ASP A 27 -2.31 -11.31 -6.57
C ASP A 27 -2.10 -12.33 -7.71
N ILE A 28 -1.51 -11.92 -8.84
CA ILE A 28 -1.32 -12.78 -10.02
C ILE A 28 0.16 -13.15 -10.17
N ARG A 29 0.51 -14.37 -9.75
CA ARG A 29 1.88 -14.88 -9.79
C ARG A 29 2.53 -14.80 -11.17
N GLU A 30 1.76 -15.07 -12.22
CA GLU A 30 2.24 -15.07 -13.61
C GLU A 30 2.59 -13.68 -14.12
N ARG A 31 2.04 -12.63 -13.49
CA ARG A 31 2.25 -11.22 -13.87
C ARG A 31 3.26 -10.51 -12.98
N THR A 32 4.13 -11.27 -12.30
CA THR A 32 5.21 -10.72 -11.46
C THR A 32 6.05 -9.68 -12.19
N THR A 33 6.37 -9.90 -13.48
CA THR A 33 7.13 -8.93 -14.29
C THR A 33 6.41 -7.59 -14.39
N GLU A 34 5.11 -7.59 -14.61
CA GLU A 34 4.31 -6.37 -14.75
C GLU A 34 4.16 -5.66 -13.41
N TYR A 35 3.95 -6.42 -12.33
CA TYR A 35 3.98 -5.92 -10.96
C TYR A 35 5.31 -5.24 -10.61
N VAL A 36 6.45 -5.86 -10.95
CA VAL A 36 7.79 -5.30 -10.71
C VAL A 36 8.01 -4.05 -11.57
N ASN A 37 7.46 -3.98 -12.79
CA ASN A 37 7.56 -2.80 -13.66
C ASN A 37 6.77 -1.58 -13.16
N MET A 38 5.92 -1.74 -12.13
CA MET A 38 5.28 -0.62 -11.44
C MET A 38 6.23 0.08 -10.44
N PHE A 39 7.44 -0.44 -10.26
CA PHE A 39 8.51 0.19 -9.50
C PHE A 39 9.51 0.88 -10.44
N THR A 40 10.15 1.94 -9.94
CA THR A 40 11.33 2.54 -10.62
C THR A 40 12.54 1.60 -10.49
N GLU A 41 13.54 1.77 -11.36
CA GLU A 41 14.73 0.90 -11.39
C GLU A 41 15.49 0.89 -10.05
N ASP A 42 15.52 2.04 -9.38
CA ASP A 42 16.18 2.24 -8.08
C ASP A 42 15.21 2.13 -6.88
N ALA A 43 14.00 1.63 -7.09
CA ALA A 43 12.99 1.63 -6.05
C ALA A 43 13.34 0.73 -4.87
N ALA A 44 13.02 1.20 -3.66
CA ALA A 44 13.11 0.38 -2.46
C ALA A 44 11.75 -0.22 -2.09
N PHE A 45 11.67 -1.56 -2.06
CA PHE A 45 10.57 -2.30 -1.45
C PHE A 45 11.02 -2.85 -0.09
N ILE A 46 10.37 -2.40 0.99
CA ILE A 46 10.72 -2.79 2.36
C ILE A 46 9.52 -3.50 2.99
N LEU A 47 9.67 -4.77 3.33
CA LEU A 47 8.73 -5.46 4.19
C LEU A 47 9.29 -5.43 5.62
N ASP A 48 8.72 -4.58 6.46
CA ASP A 48 9.12 -4.46 7.86
C ASP A 48 8.12 -5.21 8.76
N SER A 49 8.66 -6.12 9.57
CA SER A 49 7.91 -6.99 10.47
C SER A 49 7.95 -6.55 11.93
N GLN A 50 8.44 -5.34 12.22
CA GLN A 50 8.42 -4.82 13.59
C GLN A 50 6.97 -4.83 14.14
N PRO A 51 6.75 -5.30 15.39
CA PRO A 51 5.41 -5.32 15.97
C PRO A 51 4.85 -3.91 16.08
N CYS A 52 3.94 -3.57 15.16
CA CYS A 52 3.25 -2.29 15.15
C CYS A 52 2.31 -2.23 16.37
N LYS A 53 2.63 -1.37 17.35
CA LYS A 53 1.69 -1.02 18.43
C LYS A 53 0.58 -0.18 17.83
N GLY A 54 -0.54 -0.81 17.51
CA GLY A 54 -1.68 -0.15 16.87
C GLY A 54 -2.30 0.92 17.77
N THR A 55 -2.28 2.17 17.31
CA THR A 55 -3.35 3.13 17.61
C THR A 55 -4.56 2.76 16.76
N GLU A 56 -5.58 2.16 17.40
CA GLU A 56 -6.97 2.02 16.96
C GLU A 56 -7.19 1.72 15.46
N ALA A 57 -7.41 0.43 15.18
CA ALA A 57 -7.85 -0.06 13.88
C ALA A 57 -9.26 0.47 13.56
N HIS A 58 -9.34 1.41 12.62
CA HIS A 58 -10.57 1.69 11.90
C HIS A 58 -10.49 1.07 10.51
N ASP A 59 -11.33 0.08 10.31
CA ASP A 59 -11.63 -0.55 9.03
C ASP A 59 -12.14 0.49 8.04
N THR A 60 -11.21 1.12 7.32
CA THR A 60 -11.45 1.97 6.15
C THR A 60 -10.11 2.08 5.42
N ARG A 61 -10.10 1.75 4.12
CA ARG A 61 -8.95 1.93 3.22
C ARG A 61 -8.61 3.43 3.11
N ARG A 62 -7.93 3.96 4.12
CA ARG A 62 -7.73 5.41 4.28
C ARG A 62 -6.37 5.78 3.71
N ILE A 63 -6.37 6.33 2.50
CA ILE A 63 -5.17 6.84 1.84
C ILE A 63 -4.94 8.29 2.28
N ARG A 64 -3.87 8.56 3.04
CA ARG A 64 -3.49 9.91 3.47
C ARG A 64 -2.29 10.41 2.67
N ARG A 65 -2.42 11.60 2.07
CA ARG A 65 -1.33 12.32 1.40
C ARG A 65 -0.76 13.36 2.38
N ASN A 66 0.44 13.13 2.91
CA ASN A 66 1.14 14.10 3.78
C ASN A 66 2.10 15.02 2.99
N ASN A 67 2.52 14.61 1.78
CA ASN A 67 3.37 15.34 0.82
C ASN A 67 2.96 14.97 -0.62
N PRO A 68 3.29 15.75 -1.67
CA PRO A 68 3.06 15.32 -3.05
C PRO A 68 3.76 13.97 -3.30
N GLY A 69 3.03 13.01 -3.89
CA GLY A 69 3.53 11.66 -4.14
C GLY A 69 3.47 10.68 -2.96
N GLN A 70 3.37 11.13 -1.71
CA GLN A 70 3.30 10.22 -0.56
C GLN A 70 1.89 9.63 -0.38
N VAL A 71 1.81 8.31 -0.23
CA VAL A 71 0.58 7.59 0.07
C VAL A 71 0.78 6.69 1.27
N GLU A 72 -0.18 6.72 2.19
CA GLU A 72 -0.24 5.80 3.32
C GLU A 72 -1.45 4.88 3.12
N ILE A 73 -1.28 3.56 3.07
CA ILE A 73 -2.40 2.61 2.83
C ILE A 73 -2.61 1.76 4.07
N HIS A 74 -3.83 1.73 4.58
CA HIS A 74 -4.26 0.81 5.62
C HIS A 74 -5.17 -0.24 4.97
N GLY A 75 -4.91 -1.52 5.22
CA GLY A 75 -5.67 -2.61 4.61
C GLY A 75 -5.48 -3.93 5.34
N SER A 76 -6.13 -4.96 4.81
CA SER A 76 -5.94 -6.35 5.22
C SER A 76 -5.59 -7.21 4.02
N VAL A 77 -4.89 -8.31 4.26
CA VAL A 77 -4.57 -9.33 3.28
C VAL A 77 -4.93 -10.70 3.84
N ASP A 78 -5.67 -11.48 3.05
CA ASP A 78 -5.96 -12.88 3.35
C ASP A 78 -4.83 -13.74 2.78
N LEU A 79 -4.15 -14.46 3.65
CA LEU A 79 -3.05 -15.35 3.30
C LEU A 79 -3.48 -16.80 3.46
N GLU A 80 -3.18 -17.62 2.45
CA GLU A 80 -3.19 -19.07 2.57
C GLU A 80 -1.75 -19.55 2.76
N LEU A 81 -1.46 -20.11 3.93
CA LEU A 81 -0.15 -20.63 4.29
C LEU A 81 0.07 -22.00 3.65
N LEU A 82 1.34 -22.42 3.54
CA LEU A 82 1.70 -23.71 2.93
C LEU A 82 1.12 -24.92 3.66
N ASP A 83 0.72 -24.77 4.93
CA ASP A 83 0.04 -25.81 5.72
C ASP A 83 -1.49 -25.83 5.51
N GLY A 84 -2.00 -25.00 4.59
CA GLY A 84 -3.42 -24.86 4.27
C GLY A 84 -4.19 -23.95 5.24
N GLN A 85 -3.54 -23.36 6.25
CA GLN A 85 -4.20 -22.39 7.12
C GLN A 85 -4.46 -21.08 6.39
N LYS A 86 -5.65 -20.52 6.63
CA LYS A 86 -6.01 -19.18 6.16
C LYS A 86 -5.93 -18.19 7.31
N LYS A 87 -5.19 -17.11 7.12
CA LYS A 87 -5.04 -16.03 8.11
C LYS A 87 -5.24 -14.67 7.44
N THR A 88 -6.02 -13.80 8.06
CA THR A 88 -6.14 -12.40 7.67
C THR A 88 -5.14 -11.58 8.47
N LEU A 89 -4.27 -10.83 7.79
CA LEU A 89 -3.36 -9.89 8.42
C LEU A 89 -3.75 -8.45 8.09
N VAL A 90 -3.76 -7.59 9.10
CA VAL A 90 -3.88 -6.14 8.90
C VAL A 90 -2.49 -5.58 8.66
N PHE A 91 -2.36 -4.73 7.65
CA PHE A 91 -1.13 -4.03 7.32
C PHE A 91 -1.36 -2.52 7.22
N THR A 92 -0.29 -1.78 7.45
CA THR A 92 -0.17 -0.37 7.07
C THR A 92 1.01 -0.25 6.14
N SER A 93 0.94 0.57 5.12
CA SER A 93 2.07 0.83 4.23
C SER A 93 2.25 2.31 4.01
N LYS A 94 3.49 2.69 3.70
CA LYS A 94 3.86 4.03 3.27
C LYS A 94 4.63 3.89 1.99
N GLY A 95 4.23 4.62 0.97
CA GLY A 95 4.96 4.67 -0.28
C GLY A 95 5.05 6.07 -0.84
N HIS A 96 5.98 6.22 -1.77
CA HIS A 96 6.19 7.41 -2.55
C HIS A 96 6.01 7.06 -4.03
N LEU A 97 5.08 7.76 -4.67
CA LEU A 97 4.78 7.68 -6.09
C LEU A 97 5.45 8.82 -6.83
N THR A 98 6.15 8.49 -7.90
CA THR A 98 6.73 9.46 -8.83
C THR A 98 5.98 9.37 -10.16
N THR A 99 5.61 10.52 -10.72
CA THR A 99 5.02 10.61 -12.07
C THR A 99 6.02 10.18 -13.12
N VAL A 100 5.61 9.31 -14.04
CA VAL A 100 6.44 8.84 -15.14
C VAL A 100 5.61 8.72 -16.42
N GLU A 101 6.25 8.82 -17.58
CA GLU A 101 5.64 8.49 -18.87
C GLU A 101 5.50 6.96 -19.00
N SER A 102 4.43 6.43 -18.42
CA SER A 102 4.07 5.00 -18.49
C SER A 102 2.56 4.84 -18.63
N GLU A 103 2.12 3.62 -18.93
CA GLU A 103 0.68 3.29 -19.03
C GLU A 103 -0.10 3.60 -17.74
N TRP A 104 0.56 3.62 -16.58
CA TRP A 104 -0.05 3.90 -15.27
C TRP A 104 0.15 5.34 -14.79
N GLY A 105 0.94 6.16 -15.50
CA GLY A 105 1.26 7.55 -15.15
C GLY A 105 2.12 7.75 -13.89
N TYR A 106 2.31 6.69 -13.10
CA TYR A 106 3.08 6.67 -11.86
C TYR A 106 3.89 5.38 -11.74
N ARG A 107 4.95 5.44 -10.92
CA ARG A 107 5.69 4.28 -10.41
C ARG A 107 6.01 4.48 -8.94
N TRP A 108 6.22 3.38 -8.23
CA TRP A 108 6.78 3.38 -6.88
C TRP A 108 8.26 3.74 -6.91
N ASP A 109 8.61 4.82 -6.21
CA ASP A 109 9.99 5.18 -5.87
C ASP A 109 10.40 4.56 -4.52
N SER A 110 9.46 4.51 -3.57
CA SER A 110 9.61 3.69 -2.37
C SER A 110 8.27 3.10 -1.95
N TYR A 111 8.28 1.90 -1.40
CA TYR A 111 7.10 1.28 -0.81
C TYR A 111 7.50 0.41 0.38
N GLN A 112 7.01 0.79 1.55
CA GLN A 112 7.27 0.11 2.81
C GLN A 112 5.97 -0.43 3.38
N VAL A 113 5.94 -1.72 3.72
CA VAL A 113 4.79 -2.39 4.33
C VAL A 113 5.15 -2.77 5.76
N PHE A 114 4.30 -2.34 6.69
CA PHE A 114 4.33 -2.68 8.11
C PHE A 114 3.23 -3.69 8.40
N ILE A 115 3.64 -4.88 8.86
CA ILE A 115 2.71 -5.97 9.14
C ILE A 115 3.09 -6.64 10.45
N ASN A 116 2.11 -6.95 11.28
CA ASN A 116 2.35 -7.69 12.51
C ASN A 116 2.49 -9.19 12.23
N LEU A 117 3.71 -9.65 11.95
CA LEU A 117 3.98 -11.07 11.70
C LEU A 117 3.75 -11.95 12.94
N ALA A 118 3.69 -11.39 14.15
CA ALA A 118 3.33 -12.17 15.34
C ALA A 118 1.87 -12.67 15.29
N ALA A 119 1.03 -12.14 14.39
CA ALA A 119 -0.29 -12.71 14.12
C ALA A 119 -0.22 -13.99 13.25
N LEU A 120 0.94 -14.31 12.67
CA LEU A 120 1.16 -15.56 11.91
C LEU A 120 1.63 -16.73 12.77
N THR A 121 2.20 -16.50 13.95
CA THR A 121 2.46 -17.55 14.95
C THR A 121 1.18 -18.02 15.64
#